data_AF-A0A4R5K023-F1
#
_entry.id   AF-A0A4R5K023-F1
#
_cell.length_a   1.000
_cell.length_b   1.000
_cell.length_c   1.000
_cell.angle_alpha   90.00
_cell.angle_beta   90.00
_cell.angle_gamma   90.00
#
_symmetry.space_group_name_H-M   'P 1'
#
loop_
_entity.id
_entity.type
_entity.pdbx_description
1 polymer ?
#
loop_
_entity_poly.entity_id
_entity_poly.type
_entity_poly.pdbx_seq_one_letter_code
_entity_poly.pdbx_strand_id
1 'polypeptide(L)'
;MQNASLEIRVWKFGEPEIALMVSLGAPFGKSLALQKGFWEYIRAYMNNGPYFDEYGNHSESDAFVKSQLGVRFKLSNSFKDTLARIRQAKKDAGGKNYLGADDVFTLITSPMFYLPGKIQEFTYSIAKRRSRNLWPSLVTERLKANGPTTRLVDLECDGGRKAE
;
A
#
# COMPACT_ATOMS: atom_id res chain seq x y z
N MET A 1 -19.62 19.76 11.31
CA MET A 1 -18.65 18.81 10.72
C MET A 1 -19.15 18.44 9.34
N GLN A 2 -18.46 18.87 8.27
CA GLN A 2 -18.77 18.43 6.91
C GLN A 2 -17.89 17.21 6.62
N ASN A 3 -18.51 16.03 6.58
CA ASN A 3 -17.87 14.79 6.18
C ASN A 3 -18.24 14.56 4.72
N ALA A 4 -17.24 14.40 3.83
CA ALA A 4 -17.50 14.17 2.40
C ALA A 4 -16.89 12.83 2.01
N SER A 5 -17.70 11.82 1.69
CA SER A 5 -17.16 10.55 1.20
C SER A 5 -16.37 10.79 -0.09
N LEU A 6 -15.12 10.34 -0.14
CA LEU A 6 -14.37 10.32 -1.40
C LEU A 6 -14.84 9.13 -2.21
N GLU A 7 -15.37 9.34 -3.41
CA GLU A 7 -15.89 8.27 -4.25
C GLU A 7 -15.14 8.22 -5.57
N ILE A 8 -14.82 7.00 -6.00
CA ILE A 8 -14.27 6.74 -7.32
C ILE A 8 -15.24 5.87 -8.12
N ARG A 9 -15.33 6.17 -9.40
CA ARG A 9 -16.02 5.30 -10.37
C ARG A 9 -15.01 4.31 -10.92
N VAL A 10 -15.32 3.03 -10.80
CA VAL A 10 -14.51 1.92 -11.32
C VAL A 10 -15.32 1.17 -12.35
N TRP A 11 -14.73 0.93 -13.52
CA TRP A 11 -15.34 0.12 -14.57
C TRP A 11 -14.84 -1.32 -14.50
N LYS A 12 -15.72 -2.29 -14.77
CA LYS A 12 -15.33 -3.69 -14.89
C LYS A 12 -14.63 -3.91 -16.24
N PHE A 13 -13.41 -4.44 -16.18
CA PHE A 13 -12.66 -4.80 -17.39
C PHE A 13 -13.39 -5.89 -18.18
N GLY A 14 -13.59 -5.67 -19.48
CA GLY A 14 -14.35 -6.53 -20.40
C GLY A 14 -15.86 -6.27 -20.43
N GLU A 15 -16.40 -5.48 -19.50
CA GLU A 15 -17.83 -5.14 -19.40
C GLU A 15 -17.98 -3.65 -19.03
N PRO A 16 -17.70 -2.72 -19.95
CA PRO A 16 -17.60 -1.29 -19.67
C PRO A 16 -18.94 -0.65 -19.25
N GLU A 17 -20.06 -1.33 -19.51
CA GLU A 17 -21.40 -0.92 -19.07
C GLU A 17 -21.56 -1.05 -17.54
N ILE A 18 -20.80 -1.96 -16.91
CA ILE A 18 -20.82 -2.16 -15.46
C ILE A 18 -19.80 -1.23 -14.81
N ALA A 19 -20.31 -0.17 -14.19
CA ALA A 19 -19.53 0.73 -13.35
C ALA A 19 -19.99 0.67 -11.89
N LEU A 20 -19.02 0.61 -10.98
CA LEU A 20 -19.24 0.63 -9.54
C LEU A 20 -18.75 1.97 -8.97
N MET A 21 -19.58 2.59 -8.13
CA MET A 21 -19.14 3.69 -7.28
C MET A 21 -18.57 3.12 -5.99
N VAL A 22 -17.29 3.36 -5.75
CA VAL A 22 -16.56 2.86 -4.58
C VAL A 22 -16.15 4.04 -3.71
N SER A 23 -16.61 4.03 -2.46
CA SER A 23 -16.10 4.98 -1.46
C SER A 23 -14.70 4.58 -1.01
N LEU A 24 -13.73 5.50 -1.11
CA LEU A 24 -12.33 5.34 -0.70
C LEU A 24 -12.13 5.48 0.82
N GLY A 25 -13.02 4.86 1.58
CA GLY A 25 -12.91 4.65 3.03
C GLY A 25 -14.16 5.06 3.80
N ALA A 26 -14.18 4.74 5.10
CA ALA A 26 -15.32 5.07 5.95
C ALA A 26 -15.52 6.60 6.06
N PRO A 27 -16.77 7.10 5.99
CA PRO A 27 -17.09 8.52 6.18
C PRO A 27 -16.94 8.98 7.64
N PHE A 28 -16.68 8.05 8.57
CA PHE A 28 -16.51 8.33 9.99
C PHE A 28 -15.05 8.70 10.32
N GLY A 29 -14.87 9.82 11.01
CA GLY A 29 -13.59 10.24 11.58
C GLY A 29 -12.61 10.91 10.62
N LYS A 30 -12.95 11.07 9.33
CA LYS A 30 -12.11 11.77 8.36
C LYS A 30 -12.61 13.20 8.17
N SER A 31 -11.78 14.19 8.50
CA SER A 31 -12.08 15.59 8.19
C SER A 31 -11.90 15.87 6.70
N LEU A 32 -12.60 16.88 6.19
CA LEU A 32 -12.46 17.36 4.81
C LEU A 32 -11.00 17.70 4.46
N ALA A 33 -10.23 18.23 5.42
CA ALA A 33 -8.80 18.51 5.25
C ALA A 33 -7.97 17.23 4.99
N LEU A 34 -8.27 16.15 5.72
CA LEU A 34 -7.58 14.86 5.57
C LEU A 34 -7.93 14.20 4.23
N GLN A 35 -9.19 14.33 3.80
CA GLN A 35 -9.64 13.86 2.49
C GLN A 35 -9.04 14.66 1.35
N LYS A 36 -8.91 15.99 1.51
CA LYS A 36 -8.19 16.84 0.54
C LYS A 36 -6.74 16.41 0.40
N GLY A 37 -6.04 16.14 1.51
CA GLY A 37 -4.67 15.63 1.47
C GLY A 37 -4.55 14.30 0.72
N PHE A 38 -5.49 13.38 0.95
CA PHE A 38 -5.53 12.11 0.21
C PHE A 38 -5.85 12.28 -1.28
N TRP A 39 -6.75 13.21 -1.62
CA TRP A 39 -7.04 13.57 -3.01
C TRP A 39 -5.81 14.14 -3.72
N GLU A 40 -5.10 15.08 -3.09
CA GLU A 40 -3.87 15.64 -3.67
C GLU A 40 -2.79 14.56 -3.81
N TYR A 41 -2.71 13.59 -2.90
CA TYR A 41 -1.82 12.44 -3.06
C TYR A 41 -2.18 11.60 -4.30
N ILE A 42 -3.46 11.23 -4.49
CA ILE A 42 -3.89 10.48 -5.68
C ILE A 42 -3.62 11.27 -6.95
N ARG A 43 -3.97 12.57 -6.96
CA ARG A 43 -3.76 13.46 -8.10
C ARG A 43 -2.28 13.58 -8.44
N ALA A 44 -1.42 13.81 -7.45
CA ALA A 44 0.01 13.86 -7.63
C ALA A 44 0.55 12.53 -8.18
N TYR A 45 0.04 11.39 -7.69
CA TYR A 45 0.45 10.06 -8.18
C TYR A 45 0.06 9.84 -9.65
N MET A 46 -1.12 10.30 -10.03
CA MET A 46 -1.60 10.17 -11.41
C MET A 46 -0.88 11.13 -12.38
N ASN A 47 -0.57 12.36 -11.94
CA ASN A 47 0.04 13.37 -12.80
C ASN A 47 1.56 13.27 -12.86
N ASN A 48 2.19 13.02 -11.72
CA ASN A 48 3.64 13.01 -11.56
C ASN A 48 4.19 11.58 -11.53
N GLY A 49 3.36 10.55 -11.58
CA GLY A 49 3.81 9.17 -11.52
C GLY A 49 4.13 8.68 -10.09
N PRO A 50 4.65 7.45 -9.97
CA PRO A 50 4.59 6.70 -8.70
C PRO A 50 5.66 7.06 -7.68
N TYR A 51 6.65 7.87 -8.05
CA TYR A 51 7.84 8.11 -7.26
C TYR A 51 7.91 9.57 -6.85
N PHE A 52 8.01 9.77 -5.53
CA PHE A 52 8.09 11.08 -4.92
C PHE A 52 9.38 11.22 -4.11
N ASP A 53 9.87 12.45 -4.01
CA ASP A 53 10.89 12.82 -3.03
C ASP A 53 10.26 13.04 -1.64
N GLU A 54 11.10 13.38 -0.67
CA GLU A 54 10.68 13.65 0.72
C GLU A 54 9.77 14.89 0.87
N TYR A 55 9.71 15.74 -0.16
CA TYR A 55 8.91 16.96 -0.20
C TYR A 55 7.62 16.82 -1.01
N GLY A 56 7.38 15.64 -1.62
CA GLY A 56 6.19 15.34 -2.41
C GLY A 56 6.28 15.75 -3.89
N ASN A 57 7.46 16.10 -4.39
CA ASN A 57 7.69 16.36 -5.82
C ASN A 57 7.99 15.05 -6.56
N HIS A 58 7.85 15.08 -7.90
CA HIS A 58 8.25 13.96 -8.75
C HIS A 58 9.73 13.61 -8.54
N SER A 59 10.02 12.32 -8.42
CA SER A 59 11.37 11.78 -8.43
C SER A 59 11.49 10.71 -9.51
N GLU A 60 12.57 10.72 -10.29
CA GLU A 60 12.87 9.60 -11.20
C GLU A 60 13.34 8.35 -10.44
N SER A 61 13.81 8.52 -9.21
CA SER A 61 14.31 7.45 -8.35
C SER A 61 13.24 6.96 -7.38
N ASP A 62 13.12 5.63 -7.28
CA ASP A 62 12.21 4.98 -6.34
C ASP A 62 12.81 4.75 -4.95
N ALA A 63 14.01 5.30 -4.69
CA ALA A 63 14.76 5.09 -3.45
C ALA A 63 13.99 5.50 -2.20
N PHE A 64 13.32 6.67 -2.21
CA PHE A 64 12.53 7.15 -1.09
C PHE A 64 11.28 6.29 -0.84
N VAL A 65 10.55 5.96 -1.90
CA VAL A 65 9.38 5.07 -1.80
C VAL A 65 9.81 3.67 -1.31
N LYS A 66 10.94 3.15 -1.79
CA LYS A 66 11.50 1.87 -1.34
C LYS A 66 11.98 1.91 0.11
N SER A 67 12.54 3.02 0.58
CA SER A 67 12.95 3.16 1.98
C SER A 67 11.73 3.12 2.90
N GLN A 68 10.64 3.79 2.53
CA GLN A 68 9.35 3.71 3.23
C GLN A 68 8.74 2.30 3.18
N LEU A 69 8.74 1.64 2.02
CA LEU A 69 8.27 0.26 1.87
C LEU A 69 9.17 -0.77 2.58
N GLY A 70 10.43 -0.43 2.84
CA GLY A 70 11.38 -1.22 3.63
C GLY A 70 10.97 -1.30 5.10
N VAL A 71 10.26 -0.28 5.62
CA VAL A 71 9.65 -0.27 6.96
C VAL A 71 8.36 -1.09 6.98
N ARG A 72 8.44 -2.34 6.50
CA ARG A 72 7.34 -3.29 6.58
C ARG A 72 7.38 -4.00 7.92
N PHE A 73 6.52 -3.56 8.83
CA PHE A 73 6.30 -4.26 10.08
C PHE A 73 5.86 -5.71 9.79
N LYS A 74 6.67 -6.66 10.24
CA LYS A 74 6.36 -8.08 10.18
C LYS A 74 6.13 -8.56 11.59
N LEU A 75 4.90 -8.92 11.91
CA LEU A 75 4.53 -9.40 13.24
C LEU A 75 5.39 -10.61 13.65
N SER A 76 5.78 -11.47 12.69
CA SER A 76 6.65 -12.62 12.93
C SER A 76 8.10 -12.27 13.28
N ASN A 77 8.58 -11.07 12.90
CA ASN A 77 9.93 -10.59 13.21
C ASN A 77 10.00 -9.77 14.49
N SER A 78 8.85 -9.35 15.05
CA SER A 78 8.75 -8.50 16.23
C SER A 78 9.67 -8.94 17.38
N PHE A 79 9.71 -10.25 17.70
CA PHE A 79 10.61 -10.80 18.72
C PHE A 79 12.10 -10.54 18.42
N LYS A 80 12.52 -10.80 17.18
CA LYS A 80 13.93 -10.65 16.77
C LYS A 80 14.34 -9.18 16.75
N ASP A 81 13.46 -8.33 16.25
CA ASP A 81 13.68 -6.88 16.16
C ASP A 81 13.78 -6.26 17.56
N THR A 82 12.88 -6.68 18.48
CA THR A 82 12.92 -6.28 19.89
C THR A 82 14.21 -6.74 20.57
N LEU A 83 14.64 -7.99 20.36
CA LEU A 83 15.88 -8.51 20.93
C LEU A 83 17.11 -7.74 20.41
N ALA A 84 17.13 -7.39 19.12
CA ALA A 84 18.20 -6.58 18.53
C ALA A 84 18.22 -5.17 19.13
N ARG A 85 17.05 -4.54 19.28
CA ARG A 85 16.89 -3.22 19.93
C ARG A 85 17.40 -3.24 21.37
N ILE A 86 17.00 -4.23 22.17
CA ILE A 86 17.46 -4.38 23.57
C ILE A 86 18.98 -4.58 23.63
N ARG A 87 19.55 -5.39 22.74
CA ARG A 87 21.01 -5.59 22.69
C ARG A 87 21.76 -4.30 22.36
N GLN A 88 21.22 -3.48 21.47
CA GLN A 88 21.80 -2.19 21.11
C GLN A 88 21.68 -1.20 22.28
N ALA A 89 20.47 -1.05 22.85
CA ALA A 89 20.24 -0.22 24.03
C ALA A 89 21.13 -0.63 25.23
N LYS A 90 21.35 -1.93 25.41
CA LYS A 90 22.27 -2.45 26.43
C LYS A 90 23.71 -2.00 26.22
N LYS A 91 24.19 -1.99 24.97
CA LYS A 91 25.53 -1.50 24.63
C LYS A 91 25.63 0.01 24.86
N ASP A 92 24.64 0.76 24.39
CA ASP A 92 24.64 2.22 24.43
C ASP A 92 24.54 2.77 25.86
N ALA A 93 23.79 2.09 26.74
CA ALA A 93 23.64 2.46 28.14
C ALA A 93 24.69 1.84 29.09
N GLY A 94 25.75 1.23 28.55
CA GLY A 94 26.81 0.59 29.35
C GLY A 94 26.29 -0.51 30.28
N GLY A 95 25.22 -1.19 29.89
CA GLY A 95 24.59 -2.28 30.64
C GLY A 95 23.61 -1.84 31.74
N LYS A 96 23.36 -0.55 31.95
CA LYS A 96 22.43 -0.04 32.97
C LYS A 96 21.12 0.45 32.34
N ASN A 97 19.97 0.22 32.99
CA ASN A 97 18.66 0.79 32.64
C ASN A 97 18.29 0.76 31.13
N TYR A 98 18.50 -0.39 30.48
CA TYR A 98 18.28 -0.53 29.03
C TYR A 98 16.96 -1.22 28.64
N LEU A 99 16.12 -1.60 29.62
CA LEU A 99 14.86 -2.30 29.38
C LEU A 99 13.68 -1.36 29.63
N GLY A 100 12.88 -1.12 28.59
CA GLY A 100 11.58 -0.45 28.70
C GLY A 100 10.44 -1.41 29.07
N ALA A 101 9.33 -0.88 29.56
CA ALA A 101 8.12 -1.68 29.81
C ALA A 101 7.54 -2.26 28.50
N ASP A 102 7.69 -1.54 27.40
CA ASP A 102 7.29 -1.97 26.05
C ASP A 102 8.14 -3.14 25.52
N ASP A 103 9.45 -3.14 25.82
CA ASP A 103 10.35 -4.25 25.50
C ASP A 103 9.89 -5.55 26.18
N VAL A 104 9.57 -5.47 27.48
CA VAL A 104 9.10 -6.62 28.28
C VAL A 104 7.76 -7.13 27.75
N PHE A 105 6.81 -6.21 27.52
CA PHE A 105 5.51 -6.56 26.96
C PHE A 105 5.63 -7.27 25.61
N THR A 106 6.49 -6.76 24.73
CA THR A 106 6.69 -7.32 23.39
C THR A 106 7.37 -8.70 23.45
N LEU A 107 8.33 -8.90 24.36
CA LEU A 107 8.98 -10.20 24.56
C LEU A 107 8.00 -11.28 25.05
N ILE A 108 7.05 -10.92 25.92
CA ILE A 108 6.03 -11.85 26.44
C ILE A 108 4.97 -12.19 25.38
N THR A 109 4.53 -11.19 24.61
CA THR A 109 3.41 -11.34 23.67
C THR A 109 3.85 -11.85 22.30
N SER A 110 5.06 -11.53 21.84
CA SER A 110 5.51 -11.88 20.50
C SER A 110 5.50 -13.40 20.19
N PRO A 111 5.80 -14.33 21.12
CA PRO A 111 5.65 -15.76 20.86
C PRO A 111 4.21 -16.17 20.52
N MET A 112 3.21 -15.57 21.19
CA MET A 112 1.79 -15.84 20.93
C MET A 112 1.38 -15.38 19.52
N PHE A 113 1.94 -14.26 19.07
CA PHE A 113 1.64 -13.66 17.76
C PHE A 113 2.51 -14.16 16.61
N TYR A 114 3.52 -15.00 16.88
CA TYR A 114 4.42 -15.51 15.85
C TYR A 114 3.67 -16.36 14.80
N LEU A 115 2.86 -17.32 15.26
CA LEU A 115 2.14 -18.23 14.36
C LEU A 115 1.05 -17.51 13.54
N PRO A 116 0.17 -16.67 14.12
CA PRO A 116 -0.75 -15.84 13.36
C PRO A 116 -0.04 -14.92 12.35
N GLY A 117 1.07 -14.30 12.75
CA GLY A 117 1.87 -13.44 11.88
C GLY A 117 2.43 -14.19 10.66
N LYS A 118 2.93 -15.42 10.86
CA LYS A 118 3.41 -16.27 9.76
C LYS A 118 2.31 -16.68 8.79
N ILE A 119 1.13 -17.05 9.31
CA ILE A 119 -0.04 -17.39 8.47
C ILE A 119 -0.46 -16.18 7.65
N GLN A 120 -0.55 -15.00 8.29
CA GLN A 120 -0.90 -13.76 7.61
C GLN A 120 0.10 -13.43 6.48
N GLU A 121 1.41 -13.53 6.75
CA GLU A 121 2.46 -13.33 5.73
C GLU A 121 2.33 -14.30 4.56
N PHE A 122 2.08 -15.58 4.84
CA PHE A 122 1.87 -16.61 3.82
C PHE A 122 0.64 -16.31 2.97
N THR A 123 -0.51 -16.02 3.60
CA THR A 123 -1.76 -15.69 2.91
C THR A 123 -1.60 -14.46 2.04
N TYR A 124 -0.96 -13.39 2.52
CA TYR A 124 -0.66 -12.22 1.69
C TYR A 124 0.28 -12.53 0.54
N SER A 125 1.28 -13.41 0.73
CA SER A 125 2.18 -13.81 -0.35
C SER A 125 1.44 -14.53 -1.47
N ILE A 126 0.52 -15.44 -1.12
CA ILE A 126 -0.35 -16.14 -2.08
C ILE A 126 -1.29 -15.17 -2.76
N ALA A 127 -1.98 -14.31 -2.02
CA ALA A 127 -2.90 -13.33 -2.58
C ALA A 127 -2.20 -12.39 -3.57
N LYS A 128 -0.99 -11.91 -3.23
CA LYS A 128 -0.17 -11.07 -4.12
C LYS A 128 0.28 -11.81 -5.37
N ARG A 129 0.60 -13.10 -5.28
CA ARG A 129 0.98 -13.92 -6.43
C ARG A 129 -0.23 -14.20 -7.34
N ARG A 130 -1.36 -14.61 -6.76
CA ARG A 130 -2.61 -14.88 -7.48
C ARG A 130 -3.10 -13.64 -8.19
N SER A 131 -3.14 -12.49 -7.53
CA SER A 131 -3.60 -11.25 -8.15
C SER A 131 -2.80 -10.94 -9.40
N ARG A 132 -1.46 -10.90 -9.32
CA ARG A 132 -0.58 -10.62 -10.47
C ARG A 132 -0.76 -11.59 -11.64
N ASN A 133 -1.01 -12.87 -11.36
CA ASN A 133 -1.16 -13.89 -12.39
C ASN A 133 -2.54 -13.94 -13.04
N LEU A 134 -3.56 -13.33 -12.43
CA LEU A 134 -4.94 -13.31 -12.95
C LEU A 134 -5.23 -12.11 -13.85
N TRP A 135 -4.34 -11.12 -13.89
CA TRP A 135 -4.54 -9.96 -14.75
C TRP A 135 -4.33 -10.34 -16.22
N PRO A 136 -5.25 -9.96 -17.12
CA PRO A 136 -5.07 -10.10 -18.56
C PRO A 136 -3.81 -9.39 -19.05
N SER A 137 -3.17 -9.92 -20.10
CA SER A 137 -1.93 -9.36 -20.68
C SER A 137 -2.07 -7.88 -20.98
N LEU A 138 -3.21 -7.47 -21.56
CA LEU A 138 -3.56 -6.08 -21.88
C LEU A 138 -3.46 -5.14 -20.67
N VAL A 139 -3.83 -5.61 -19.48
CA VAL A 139 -3.74 -4.80 -18.25
C VAL A 139 -2.31 -4.83 -17.71
N THR A 140 -1.66 -6.00 -17.70
CA THR A 140 -0.28 -6.13 -17.20
C THR A 140 0.74 -5.31 -18.00
N GLU A 141 0.52 -5.11 -19.30
CA GLU A 141 1.39 -4.29 -20.14
C GLU A 141 1.30 -2.80 -19.79
N ARG A 142 0.11 -2.32 -19.44
CA ARG A 142 -0.13 -0.92 -19.01
C ARG A 142 0.37 -0.64 -17.61
N LEU A 143 0.47 -1.68 -16.76
CA LEU A 143 1.07 -1.57 -15.42
C LEU A 143 2.61 -1.44 -15.45
N LYS A 144 3.26 -1.60 -16.62
CA LYS A 144 4.70 -1.35 -16.77
C LYS A 144 4.96 0.16 -16.75
N ALA A 145 6.14 0.57 -16.26
CA ALA A 145 6.51 1.99 -16.16
C ALA A 145 6.42 2.75 -17.51
N ASN A 146 6.73 2.07 -18.62
CA ASN A 146 6.63 2.61 -19.98
C ASN A 146 5.39 2.06 -20.73
N GLY A 147 4.34 1.66 -20.00
CA GLY A 147 3.12 1.10 -20.57
C GLY A 147 2.24 2.15 -21.26
N PRO A 148 1.31 1.73 -22.13
CA PRO A 148 0.36 2.64 -22.75
C PRO A 148 -0.53 3.36 -21.71
N THR A 149 -0.70 4.67 -21.84
CA THR A 149 -1.54 5.49 -20.93
C THR A 149 -3.00 5.58 -21.37
N THR A 150 -3.34 5.01 -22.52
CA THR A 150 -4.73 4.90 -23.03
C THR A 150 -5.61 4.16 -22.04
N ARG A 151 -6.77 4.73 -21.70
CA ARG A 151 -7.73 4.10 -20.77
C ARG A 151 -8.27 2.82 -21.38
N LEU A 152 -8.45 1.79 -20.56
CA LEU A 152 -8.97 0.49 -21.00
C LEU A 152 -10.40 0.61 -21.54
N VAL A 153 -11.22 1.45 -20.91
CA VAL A 153 -12.62 1.68 -21.33
C VAL A 153 -12.69 2.27 -22.74
N ASP A 154 -11.81 3.23 -23.07
CA ASP A 154 -11.79 3.86 -24.39
C ASP A 154 -11.47 2.82 -25.48
N LEU A 155 -10.57 1.87 -25.19
CA LEU A 155 -10.20 0.78 -26.11
C LEU A 155 -11.29 -0.27 -26.28
N GLU A 156 -12.01 -0.59 -25.21
CA GLU A 156 -13.16 -1.50 -25.26
C GLU A 156 -14.30 -0.89 -26.10
N CYS A 157 -14.56 0.42 -25.93
CA CYS A 157 -15.54 1.15 -26.72
C CYS A 157 -15.14 1.29 -28.21
N ASP A 158 -13.86 1.44 -28.52
CA ASP A 158 -13.36 1.53 -29.90
C ASP A 158 -13.27 0.16 -30.58
N GLY A 159 -12.99 -0.90 -29.81
CA GLY A 159 -12.95 -2.28 -30.29
C GLY A 159 -14.34 -2.84 -30.61
N GLY A 160 -15.34 -2.52 -29.79
CA GLY A 160 -16.74 -2.88 -30.05
C GLY A 160 -17.32 -2.21 -31.30
N ARG A 161 -16.87 -0.99 -31.61
CA ARG A 161 -17.33 -0.21 -32.78
C ARG A 161 -16.73 -0.67 -34.12
N LYS A 162 -15.71 -1.53 -34.11
CA LYS A 162 -15.09 -2.10 -35.32
C LYS A 162 -15.63 -3.50 -35.69
N ALA A 163 -16.52 -4.05 -34.86
CA ALA A 163 -17.13 -5.36 -35.07
C ALA A 163 -18.59 -5.29 -35.56
N GLU A 164 -19.14 -4.07 -35.69
CA GLU A 164 -20.34 -3.75 -36.48
C GLU A 164 -19.94 -3.24 -37.86
#